data_AF-A0A831YR35-F1
#
_entry.id   AF-A0A831YR35-F1
#
_cell.length_a   1.000
_cell.length_b   1.000
_cell.length_c   1.000
_cell.angle_alpha   90.00
_cell.angle_beta   90.00
_cell.angle_gamma   90.00
#
_symmetry.space_group_name_H-M   'P 1'
#
loop_
_entity.id
_entity.type
_entity.pdbx_description
1 polymer ?
#
loop_
_entity_poly.entity_id
_entity_poly.type
_entity_poly.pdbx_seq_one_letter_code
_entity_poly.pdbx_strand_id
1 'polypeptide(L)'
;PRLGRMAVHLIYFNYGTFQETDIFGENTGRTFTASEMALGATLANTLGDHFEYGVSVKFVYSSLERFNAAAIAVDGGLLYTAPFMEGLRMGISLSNLGFAIDHYTDESETMPVLLRVGLAKRLAHLPLTITLAINDLTRATDGPAWEVLQRFSAGGEFDVNDNIRFRLGYQNDVNISTRPLSGRNFAGVSAGVGILWRTFRFDYSYVSFGDLGGLNRFGITGRF
;
A
#
# COMPACT_ATOMS: atom_id res chain seq x y z
N PRO A 1 -24.14 17.15 15.25
CA PRO A 1 -23.16 16.13 14.79
C PRO A 1 -22.27 16.70 13.68
N ARG A 2 -20.97 16.90 13.93
CA ARG A 2 -20.02 17.24 12.85
C ARG A 2 -19.93 16.01 11.93
N LEU A 3 -20.40 16.15 10.69
CA LEU A 3 -20.24 15.14 9.65
C LEU A 3 -18.74 14.86 9.50
N GLY A 4 -18.35 13.58 9.54
CA GLY A 4 -16.96 13.16 9.39
C GLY A 4 -16.39 13.51 8.02
N ARG A 5 -15.10 13.24 7.83
CA ARG A 5 -14.43 13.34 6.54
C ARG A 5 -14.90 12.20 5.63
N MET A 6 -15.17 12.51 4.37
CA MET A 6 -15.57 11.53 3.36
C MET A 6 -14.55 11.53 2.21
N ALA A 7 -14.30 10.38 1.62
CA ALA A 7 -13.46 10.25 0.43
C ALA A 7 -14.01 9.20 -0.52
N VAL A 8 -13.70 9.35 -1.80
CA VAL A 8 -13.93 8.35 -2.86
C VAL A 8 -12.58 8.11 -3.53
N HIS A 9 -12.27 6.86 -3.85
CA HIS A 9 -11.03 6.50 -4.52
C HIS A 9 -11.27 5.47 -5.62
N LEU A 10 -10.44 5.52 -6.67
CA LEU A 10 -10.39 4.56 -7.75
C LEU A 10 -8.93 4.12 -7.93
N ILE A 11 -8.70 2.81 -7.96
CA ILE A 11 -7.42 2.20 -8.29
C ILE A 11 -7.64 1.41 -9.57
N TYR A 12 -6.74 1.56 -10.54
CA TYR A 12 -6.78 0.81 -11.79
C TYR A 12 -5.39 0.27 -12.08
N PHE A 13 -5.32 -1.01 -12.47
CA PHE A 13 -4.09 -1.68 -12.84
C PHE A 13 -4.27 -2.34 -14.20
N ASN A 14 -3.33 -2.12 -15.11
CA ASN A 14 -3.34 -2.69 -16.45
C ASN A 14 -2.05 -3.49 -16.64
N TYR A 15 -2.21 -4.77 -16.95
CA TYR A 15 -1.09 -5.68 -17.15
C TYR A 15 -0.46 -5.58 -18.55
N GLY A 16 -1.08 -4.81 -19.44
CA GLY A 16 -0.69 -4.68 -20.83
C GLY A 16 -1.32 -5.77 -21.70
N THR A 17 -0.60 -6.13 -22.75
CA THR A 17 -1.05 -7.09 -23.76
C THR A 17 -0.14 -8.30 -23.73
N PHE A 18 -0.74 -9.48 -23.62
CA PHE A 18 -0.07 -10.76 -23.62
C PHE A 18 -0.27 -11.46 -24.97
N GLN A 19 0.73 -12.21 -25.41
CA GLN A 19 0.57 -13.14 -26.52
C GLN A 19 -0.03 -14.43 -25.99
N GLU A 20 -1.05 -14.93 -26.67
CA GLU A 20 -1.66 -16.20 -26.31
C GLU A 20 -0.84 -17.36 -26.87
N THR A 21 -0.55 -18.34 -26.03
CA THR A 21 0.09 -19.60 -26.43
C THR A 21 -0.87 -20.76 -26.25
N ASP A 22 -0.79 -21.74 -27.14
CA ASP A 22 -1.50 -23.01 -26.97
C ASP A 22 -0.85 -23.88 -25.87
N ILE A 23 -1.41 -25.07 -25.66
CA ILE A 23 -0.93 -26.04 -24.65
C ILE A 23 0.49 -26.58 -24.95
N PHE A 24 0.98 -26.40 -26.18
CA PHE A 24 2.32 -26.79 -26.60
C PHE A 24 3.32 -25.63 -26.48
N GLY A 25 2.86 -24.45 -26.07
CA GLY A 25 3.66 -23.23 -25.96
C GLY A 25 3.82 -22.49 -27.29
N GLU A 26 3.10 -22.89 -28.34
CA GLU A 26 3.15 -22.24 -29.64
C GLU A 26 2.21 -21.04 -29.68
N ASN A 27 2.66 -19.94 -30.30
CA ASN A 27 1.90 -18.71 -30.39
C ASN A 27 0.67 -18.89 -31.30
N THR A 28 -0.51 -18.56 -30.78
CA THR A 28 -1.78 -18.69 -31.52
C THR A 28 -2.00 -17.54 -32.52
N GLY A 29 -1.16 -16.50 -32.48
CA GLY A 29 -1.32 -15.26 -33.23
C GLY A 29 -2.35 -14.29 -32.63
N ARG A 30 -3.00 -14.65 -31.52
CA ARG A 30 -3.93 -13.78 -30.79
C ARG A 30 -3.26 -13.15 -29.59
N THR A 31 -3.85 -12.06 -29.12
CA THR A 31 -3.42 -11.37 -27.90
C THR A 31 -4.58 -11.19 -26.95
N PHE A 32 -4.30 -11.21 -25.66
CA PHE A 32 -5.29 -10.89 -24.63
C PHE A 32 -4.75 -9.83 -23.67
N THR A 33 -5.67 -9.21 -22.93
CA THR A 33 -5.35 -8.19 -21.92
C THR A 33 -5.86 -8.64 -20.55
N ALA A 34 -5.23 -8.12 -19.50
CA ALA A 34 -5.73 -8.24 -18.14
C ALA A 34 -5.75 -6.87 -17.48
N SER A 35 -6.79 -6.61 -16.69
CA SER A 35 -6.93 -5.36 -15.95
C SER A 35 -7.72 -5.55 -14.67
N GLU A 36 -7.43 -4.71 -13.69
CA GLU A 36 -8.09 -4.69 -12.40
C GLU A 36 -8.51 -3.28 -12.04
N MET A 37 -9.65 -3.17 -11.37
CA MET A 37 -10.21 -1.92 -10.91
C MET A 37 -10.74 -2.09 -9.49
N ALA A 38 -10.46 -1.13 -8.61
CA ALA A 38 -11.07 -1.05 -7.29
C ALA A 38 -11.65 0.34 -7.07
N LEU A 39 -12.97 0.42 -6.87
CA LEU A 39 -13.69 1.63 -6.51
C LEU A 39 -14.07 1.56 -5.04
N GLY A 40 -13.82 2.62 -4.28
CA GLY A 40 -14.17 2.64 -2.87
C GLY A 40 -14.59 3.99 -2.34
N ALA A 41 -15.33 3.94 -1.23
CA ALA A 41 -15.78 5.09 -0.46
C ALA A 41 -15.34 4.94 1.00
N THR A 42 -14.92 6.04 1.60
CA THR A 42 -14.33 6.09 2.94
C THR A 42 -15.05 7.12 3.80
N LEU A 43 -15.32 6.75 5.05
CA LEU A 43 -15.77 7.64 6.12
C LEU A 43 -14.72 7.63 7.23
N ALA A 44 -14.31 8.82 7.69
CA ALA A 44 -13.34 8.96 8.77
C ALA A 44 -13.76 10.04 9.76
N ASN A 45 -13.49 9.82 11.05
CA ASN A 45 -13.80 10.80 12.09
C ASN A 45 -12.84 10.72 13.28
N THR A 46 -12.91 11.72 14.15
CA THR A 46 -12.21 11.73 15.45
C THR A 46 -13.07 11.02 16.49
N LEU A 47 -12.46 10.18 17.31
CA LEU A 47 -13.05 9.52 18.47
C LEU A 47 -12.36 10.05 19.74
N GLY A 48 -13.01 10.99 20.44
CA GLY A 48 -12.38 11.72 21.54
C GLY A 48 -11.22 12.60 21.07
N ASP A 49 -10.30 12.93 21.98
CA ASP A 49 -9.26 13.94 21.74
C ASP A 49 -7.99 13.38 21.07
N HIS A 50 -7.81 12.06 21.06
CA HIS A 50 -6.53 11.43 20.70
C HIS A 50 -6.66 10.31 19.67
N PHE A 51 -7.88 9.89 19.32
CA PHE A 51 -8.09 8.83 18.34
C PHE A 51 -8.76 9.36 17.07
N GLU A 52 -8.31 8.87 15.92
CA GLU A 52 -8.97 9.03 14.63
C GLU A 52 -9.24 7.64 14.08
N TYR A 53 -10.40 7.44 13.47
CA TYR A 53 -10.74 6.18 12.81
C TYR A 53 -11.19 6.43 11.38
N GLY A 54 -11.03 5.41 10.54
CA GLY A 54 -11.51 5.40 9.16
C GLY A 54 -12.03 4.03 8.77
N VAL A 55 -13.15 4.00 8.05
CA VAL A 55 -13.75 2.79 7.49
C VAL A 55 -13.99 3.02 6.00
N SER A 56 -13.57 2.08 5.18
CA SER A 56 -13.78 2.13 3.73
C SER A 56 -14.46 0.87 3.24
N VAL A 57 -15.38 1.02 2.29
CA VAL A 57 -15.94 -0.09 1.52
C VAL A 57 -15.40 0.03 0.11
N LYS A 58 -14.98 -1.09 -0.47
CA LYS A 58 -14.48 -1.16 -1.85
C LYS A 58 -15.11 -2.31 -2.62
N PHE A 59 -15.39 -2.04 -3.87
CA PHE A 59 -15.75 -3.00 -4.90
C PHE A 59 -14.54 -3.20 -5.81
N VAL A 60 -14.09 -4.43 -5.95
CA VAL A 60 -12.95 -4.82 -6.77
C VAL A 60 -13.48 -5.64 -7.95
N TYR A 61 -13.02 -5.33 -9.15
CA TYR A 61 -13.33 -6.02 -10.38
C TYR A 61 -12.03 -6.38 -11.09
N SER A 62 -11.87 -7.63 -11.47
CA SER A 62 -10.70 -8.15 -12.16
C SER A 62 -11.18 -8.80 -13.45
N SER A 63 -10.49 -8.52 -14.56
CA SER A 63 -10.81 -9.06 -15.88
C SER A 63 -9.55 -9.65 -16.50
N LEU A 64 -9.65 -10.92 -16.92
CA LEU A 64 -8.58 -11.71 -17.50
C LEU A 64 -9.08 -12.43 -18.75
N GLU A 65 -8.70 -11.92 -19.93
CA GLU A 65 -9.14 -12.39 -21.24
C GLU A 65 -10.68 -12.46 -21.38
N ARG A 66 -11.29 -13.58 -20.97
CA ARG A 66 -12.73 -13.87 -21.04
C ARG A 66 -13.36 -14.12 -19.67
N PHE A 67 -12.55 -14.22 -18.62
CA PHE A 67 -13.02 -14.44 -17.26
C PHE A 67 -13.03 -13.14 -16.48
N ASN A 68 -13.97 -13.03 -15.55
CA ASN A 68 -14.09 -11.87 -14.68
C ASN A 68 -14.31 -12.37 -13.25
N ALA A 69 -13.78 -11.60 -12.30
CA ALA A 69 -14.03 -11.79 -10.89
C ALA A 69 -14.42 -10.46 -10.27
N ALA A 70 -15.29 -10.53 -9.26
CA ALA A 70 -15.76 -9.37 -8.53
C ALA A 70 -15.69 -9.67 -7.04
N ALA A 71 -15.33 -8.68 -6.22
CA ALA A 71 -15.26 -8.83 -4.78
C ALA A 71 -15.72 -7.55 -4.07
N ILE A 72 -16.27 -7.72 -2.87
CA ILE A 72 -16.52 -6.61 -1.94
C ILE A 72 -15.62 -6.80 -0.74
N ALA A 73 -14.98 -5.72 -0.31
CA ALA A 73 -14.15 -5.72 0.88
C ALA A 73 -14.33 -4.44 1.71
N VAL A 74 -14.00 -4.57 2.99
CA VAL A 74 -13.97 -3.49 3.96
C VAL A 74 -12.55 -3.32 4.47
N ASP A 75 -12.13 -2.06 4.56
CA ASP A 75 -10.89 -1.65 5.20
C ASP A 75 -11.23 -0.81 6.44
N GLY A 76 -10.42 -0.96 7.50
CA GLY A 76 -10.57 -0.21 8.74
C GLY A 76 -9.22 0.25 9.27
N GLY A 77 -9.18 1.41 9.91
CA GLY A 77 -7.97 1.93 10.53
C GLY A 77 -8.26 2.77 11.77
N LEU A 78 -7.32 2.74 12.71
CA LEU A 78 -7.32 3.56 13.91
C LEU A 78 -5.93 4.20 14.06
N LEU A 79 -5.91 5.50 14.33
CA LEU A 79 -4.72 6.29 14.59
C LEU A 79 -4.84 6.89 15.99
N TYR A 80 -3.83 6.68 16.82
CA TYR A 80 -3.70 7.25 18.15
C TYR A 80 -2.56 8.26 18.18
N THR A 81 -2.87 9.51 18.56
CA THR A 81 -1.89 10.57 18.78
C THR A 81 -1.55 10.63 20.26
N ALA A 82 -0.30 10.31 20.62
CA ALA A 82 0.09 10.17 22.01
C ALA A 82 0.16 11.54 22.71
N PRO A 83 -0.66 11.81 23.75
CA PRO A 83 -0.63 13.08 24.46
C PRO A 83 0.60 13.22 25.37
N PHE A 84 1.17 12.08 25.81
CA PHE A 84 2.34 12.04 26.69
C PHE A 84 3.66 12.30 25.96
N MET A 85 3.66 12.33 24.62
CA MET A 85 4.88 12.52 23.85
C MET A 85 4.58 13.24 22.53
N GLU A 86 4.98 14.50 22.44
CA GLU A 86 4.72 15.35 21.26
C GLU A 86 5.25 14.71 19.96
N GLY A 87 4.44 14.73 18.91
CA GLY A 87 4.83 14.22 17.59
C GLY A 87 4.87 12.69 17.47
N LEU A 88 4.52 11.94 18.52
CA LEU A 88 4.36 10.48 18.46
C LEU A 88 2.93 10.12 18.03
N ARG A 89 2.82 9.25 17.02
CA ARG A 89 1.57 8.65 16.57
C ARG A 89 1.74 7.15 16.42
N MET A 90 0.68 6.40 16.70
CA MET A 90 0.61 4.96 16.54
C MET A 90 -0.62 4.62 15.71
N GLY A 91 -0.53 3.65 14.82
CA GLY A 91 -1.61 3.28 13.92
C GLY A 91 -1.76 1.78 13.81
N ILE A 92 -2.99 1.35 13.63
CA ILE A 92 -3.35 -0.02 13.25
C ILE A 92 -4.32 0.04 12.09
N SER A 93 -4.16 -0.85 11.12
CA SER A 93 -5.09 -0.96 9.99
C SER A 93 -5.32 -2.40 9.61
N LEU A 94 -6.56 -2.71 9.27
CA LEU A 94 -7.00 -3.95 8.67
C LEU A 94 -7.47 -3.65 7.25
N SER A 95 -7.04 -4.43 6.27
CA SER A 95 -7.42 -4.25 4.87
C SER A 95 -7.89 -5.57 4.25
N ASN A 96 -8.73 -5.46 3.23
CA ASN A 96 -9.27 -6.56 2.43
C ASN A 96 -10.16 -7.55 3.20
N LEU A 97 -10.84 -7.13 4.26
CA LEU A 97 -11.80 -8.00 4.94
C LEU A 97 -13.07 -8.11 4.09
N GLY A 98 -13.29 -9.23 3.41
CA GLY A 98 -14.38 -9.38 2.46
C GLY A 98 -14.44 -10.74 1.80
N PHE A 99 -15.21 -10.82 0.73
CA PHE A 99 -15.45 -12.04 -0.04
C PHE A 99 -15.56 -11.73 -1.53
N ALA A 100 -15.20 -12.71 -2.36
CA ALA A 100 -15.47 -12.68 -3.78
C ALA A 100 -16.95 -12.97 -4.03
N ILE A 101 -17.56 -12.15 -4.88
CA ILE A 101 -18.92 -12.31 -5.41
C ILE A 101 -18.87 -13.26 -6.60
N ASP A 102 -17.95 -12.98 -7.54
CA ASP A 102 -17.74 -13.75 -8.76
C ASP A 102 -16.29 -14.25 -8.78
N HIS A 103 -16.11 -15.47 -9.28
CA HIS A 103 -14.83 -16.18 -9.28
C HIS A 103 -14.40 -16.48 -10.71
N TYR A 104 -13.07 -16.55 -10.90
CA TYR A 104 -12.46 -16.95 -12.17
C TYR A 104 -12.76 -18.41 -12.53
N THR A 105 -12.94 -19.26 -11.52
CA THR A 105 -13.19 -20.70 -11.60
C THR A 105 -14.24 -21.10 -10.55
N ASP A 106 -14.63 -22.39 -10.49
CA ASP A 106 -15.56 -22.91 -9.47
C ASP A 106 -14.96 -22.99 -8.05
N GLU A 107 -13.70 -22.59 -7.86
CA GLU A 107 -13.01 -22.57 -6.57
C GLU A 107 -13.20 -21.21 -5.87
N SER A 108 -13.54 -21.24 -4.58
CA SER A 108 -13.64 -20.02 -3.79
C SER A 108 -12.26 -19.51 -3.38
N GLU A 109 -11.88 -18.32 -3.84
CA GLU A 109 -10.65 -17.65 -3.44
C GLU A 109 -10.90 -16.75 -2.22
N THR A 110 -10.02 -16.85 -1.22
CA THR A 110 -10.10 -16.03 -0.02
C THR A 110 -9.35 -14.72 -0.21
N MET A 111 -9.96 -13.62 0.25
CA MET A 111 -9.35 -12.29 0.16
C MET A 111 -8.09 -12.21 1.04
N PRO A 112 -6.99 -11.59 0.56
CA PRO A 112 -5.75 -11.48 1.32
C PRO A 112 -5.89 -10.39 2.40
N VAL A 113 -6.45 -10.78 3.54
CA VAL A 113 -6.62 -9.89 4.70
C VAL A 113 -5.24 -9.46 5.21
N LEU A 114 -5.04 -8.16 5.36
CA LEU A 114 -3.77 -7.57 5.76
C LEU A 114 -3.93 -6.76 7.05
N LEU A 115 -3.26 -7.19 8.11
CA LEU A 115 -3.17 -6.45 9.37
C LEU A 115 -1.81 -5.77 9.48
N ARG A 116 -1.83 -4.46 9.73
CA ARG A 116 -0.63 -3.61 9.86
C ARG A 116 -0.65 -2.84 11.16
N VAL A 117 0.53 -2.67 11.75
CA VAL A 117 0.73 -1.81 12.92
C VAL A 117 1.96 -0.96 12.67
N GLY A 118 1.91 0.31 13.04
CA GLY A 118 3.05 1.21 12.90
C GLY A 118 3.06 2.35 13.90
N LEU A 119 4.21 3.00 13.99
CA LEU A 119 4.43 4.20 14.77
C LEU A 119 5.20 5.21 13.94
N ALA A 120 4.92 6.49 14.18
CA ALA A 120 5.62 7.60 13.58
C ALA A 120 5.99 8.62 14.67
N LYS A 121 7.19 9.15 14.61
CA LYS A 121 7.71 10.14 15.55
C LYS A 121 8.31 11.31 14.78
N ARG A 122 7.71 12.49 14.91
CA ARG A 122 8.34 13.76 14.51
C ARG A 122 9.33 14.18 15.60
N LEU A 123 10.57 14.45 15.21
CA LEU A 123 11.61 14.92 16.13
C LEU A 123 11.39 16.41 16.45
N ALA A 124 11.67 16.81 17.69
CA ALA A 124 11.39 18.18 18.16
C ALA A 124 12.33 19.24 17.56
N HIS A 125 13.61 18.88 17.36
CA HIS A 125 14.67 19.82 16.93
C HIS A 125 15.16 19.58 15.51
N LEU A 126 14.63 18.57 14.83
CA LEU A 126 14.98 18.24 13.46
C LEU A 126 13.66 18.11 12.68
N PRO A 127 13.54 18.68 11.48
CA PRO A 127 12.36 18.53 10.64
C PRO A 127 12.32 17.14 9.99
N LEU A 128 12.48 16.10 10.82
CA LEU A 128 12.54 14.70 10.46
C LEU A 128 11.40 13.96 11.17
N THR A 129 10.65 13.21 10.40
CA THR A 129 9.68 12.24 10.90
C THR A 129 10.20 10.84 10.62
N ILE A 130 10.38 10.04 11.67
CA ILE A 130 10.79 8.63 11.56
C ILE A 130 9.53 7.76 11.66
N THR A 131 9.44 6.73 10.83
CA THR A 131 8.33 5.77 10.84
C THR A 131 8.87 4.35 10.91
N LEU A 132 8.22 3.52 11.72
CA LEU A 132 8.46 2.08 11.81
C LEU A 132 7.12 1.37 11.74
N ALA A 133 7.02 0.30 10.95
CA ALA A 133 5.80 -0.49 10.86
C ALA A 133 6.08 -1.97 10.64
N ILE A 134 5.12 -2.81 10.99
CA ILE A 134 5.04 -4.21 10.63
C ILE A 134 3.88 -4.37 9.64
N ASN A 135 4.18 -4.93 8.47
CA ASN A 135 3.31 -4.80 7.29
C ASN A 135 2.32 -5.95 7.10
N ASP A 136 2.51 -7.10 7.76
CA ASP A 136 1.63 -8.26 7.62
C ASP A 136 1.67 -9.11 8.90
N LEU A 137 0.70 -8.89 9.78
CA LEU A 137 0.52 -9.66 11.01
C LEU A 137 -0.42 -10.86 10.83
N THR A 138 -1.14 -11.00 9.72
CA THR A 138 -2.09 -12.12 9.54
C THR A 138 -1.36 -13.43 9.28
N ARG A 139 -0.16 -13.37 8.69
CA ARG A 139 0.74 -14.53 8.58
C ARG A 139 1.34 -15.04 9.88
N ALA A 140 1.16 -14.31 10.99
CA ALA A 140 1.59 -14.76 12.32
C ALA A 140 0.93 -16.09 12.76
N THR A 141 -0.21 -16.42 12.17
CA THR A 141 -0.99 -17.61 12.50
C THR A 141 -0.38 -18.89 11.93
N ASP A 142 0.40 -18.79 10.85
CA ASP A 142 0.92 -19.95 10.11
C ASP A 142 2.40 -20.27 10.39
N GLY A 143 3.11 -19.39 11.12
CA GLY A 143 4.55 -19.51 11.37
C GLY A 143 5.00 -18.96 12.73
N PRO A 144 6.30 -19.08 13.07
CA PRO A 144 6.86 -18.53 14.29
C PRO A 144 6.65 -17.02 14.40
N ALA A 145 6.36 -16.51 15.61
CA ALA A 145 6.11 -15.09 15.86
C ALA A 145 7.25 -14.15 15.39
N TRP A 146 8.49 -14.65 15.26
CA TRP A 146 9.62 -13.88 14.76
C TRP A 146 9.57 -13.62 13.24
N GLU A 147 8.86 -14.43 12.45
CA GLU A 147 8.74 -14.23 10.99
C GLU A 147 8.01 -12.93 10.65
N VAL A 148 6.97 -12.62 11.44
CA VAL A 148 6.18 -11.39 11.32
C VAL A 148 7.04 -10.16 11.58
N LEU A 149 7.98 -10.25 12.52
CA LEU A 149 8.93 -9.18 12.83
C LEU A 149 9.90 -8.91 11.67
N GLN A 150 10.12 -9.89 10.78
CA GLN A 150 10.95 -9.68 9.59
C GLN A 150 10.23 -8.85 8.53
N ARG A 151 8.90 -8.74 8.55
CA ARG A 151 8.12 -7.91 7.61
C ARG A 151 8.00 -6.47 8.09
N PHE A 152 9.11 -5.92 8.55
CA PHE A 152 9.16 -4.54 9.02
C PHE A 152 9.46 -3.58 7.87
N SER A 153 8.97 -2.36 8.03
CA SER A 153 9.38 -1.21 7.25
C SER A 153 9.87 -0.10 8.15
N ALA A 154 10.89 0.61 7.68
CA ALA A 154 11.46 1.77 8.34
C ALA A 154 11.58 2.90 7.33
N GLY A 155 11.27 4.13 7.75
CA GLY A 155 11.33 5.28 6.88
C GLY A 155 11.64 6.57 7.61
N GLY A 156 12.17 7.53 6.87
CA GLY A 156 12.44 8.89 7.31
C GLY A 156 11.88 9.88 6.29
N GLU A 157 11.16 10.88 6.76
CA GLU A 157 10.68 12.01 5.99
C GLU A 157 11.35 13.29 6.50
N PHE A 158 12.16 13.91 5.65
CA PHE A 158 12.90 15.13 5.98
C PHE A 158 12.29 16.32 5.24
N ASP A 159 11.67 17.23 5.99
CA ASP A 159 11.16 18.49 5.49
C ASP A 159 12.33 19.50 5.42
N VAL A 160 12.81 19.81 4.21
CA VAL A 160 13.90 20.81 4.05
C VAL A 160 13.37 22.23 4.26
N ASN A 161 12.20 22.48 3.68
CA ASN A 161 11.41 23.69 3.82
C ASN A 161 9.94 23.32 3.56
N ASP A 162 9.04 24.30 3.58
CA ASP A 162 7.61 24.06 3.33
C ASP A 162 7.31 23.58 1.90
N ASN A 163 8.28 23.71 0.98
CA ASN A 163 8.13 23.37 -0.43
C ASN A 163 8.76 22.02 -0.80
N ILE A 164 9.80 21.57 -0.11
CA ILE A 164 10.65 20.44 -0.51
C ILE A 164 10.74 19.45 0.63
N ARG A 165 10.43 18.20 0.29
CA ARG A 165 10.46 17.08 1.22
C ARG A 165 11.20 15.92 0.61
N PHE A 166 12.17 15.38 1.33
CA PHE A 166 12.86 14.15 0.98
C PHE A 166 12.30 12.99 1.80
N ARG A 167 12.27 11.81 1.17
CA ARG A 167 11.81 10.57 1.81
C ARG A 167 12.82 9.47 1.51
N LEU A 168 13.19 8.74 2.54
CA LEU A 168 14.00 7.54 2.45
C LEU A 168 13.29 6.43 3.19
N GLY A 169 13.32 5.21 2.66
CA GLY A 169 12.66 4.08 3.30
C GLY A 169 13.29 2.75 2.94
N TYR A 170 13.06 1.78 3.80
CA TYR A 170 13.43 0.38 3.63
C TYR A 170 12.26 -0.51 4.02
N GLN A 171 11.88 -1.43 3.12
CA GLN A 171 10.85 -2.43 3.32
C GLN A 171 11.47 -3.82 3.23
N ASN A 172 11.62 -4.52 4.35
CA ASN A 172 12.28 -5.82 4.37
C ASN A 172 11.39 -6.93 3.79
N ASP A 173 10.09 -6.74 3.81
CA ASP A 173 9.08 -7.55 3.13
C ASP A 173 9.35 -7.66 1.62
N VAL A 174 9.66 -6.55 0.95
CA VAL A 174 10.08 -6.56 -0.47
C VAL A 174 11.37 -7.36 -0.62
N ASN A 175 12.36 -7.11 0.23
CA ASN A 175 13.63 -7.83 0.19
C ASN A 175 13.46 -9.35 0.35
N ILE A 176 12.56 -9.81 1.23
CA ILE A 176 12.27 -11.24 1.44
C ILE A 176 11.58 -11.84 0.21
N SER A 177 10.61 -11.15 -0.37
CA SER A 177 9.84 -11.64 -1.52
C SER A 177 10.62 -11.64 -2.83
N THR A 178 11.69 -10.85 -2.94
CA THR A 178 12.52 -10.75 -4.14
C THR A 178 13.94 -11.28 -3.92
N ARG A 179 14.17 -12.14 -2.91
CA ARG A 179 15.51 -12.69 -2.65
C ARG A 179 15.99 -13.48 -3.87
N PRO A 180 17.11 -13.10 -4.50
CA PRO A 180 17.65 -13.88 -5.59
C PRO A 180 18.34 -15.15 -5.09
N LEU A 181 18.46 -16.13 -5.99
CA LEU A 181 19.16 -17.40 -5.76
C LEU A 181 20.67 -17.20 -5.51
N SER A 182 21.24 -16.05 -5.87
CA SER A 182 22.63 -15.66 -5.59
C SER A 182 22.83 -14.14 -5.68
N GLY A 183 23.60 -13.56 -4.75
CA GLY A 183 24.00 -12.14 -4.79
C GLY A 183 23.50 -11.28 -3.61
N ARG A 184 24.08 -10.09 -3.46
CA ARG A 184 23.70 -9.09 -2.45
C ARG A 184 22.77 -8.07 -3.10
N ASN A 185 21.53 -7.95 -2.60
CA ASN A 185 20.55 -7.03 -3.18
C ASN A 185 20.18 -5.89 -2.22
N PHE A 186 19.81 -4.74 -2.79
CA PHE A 186 19.23 -3.58 -2.09
C PHE A 186 17.72 -3.49 -2.34
N ALA A 187 17.06 -4.64 -2.52
CA ALA A 187 15.61 -4.71 -2.68
C ALA A 187 14.91 -4.13 -1.45
N GLY A 188 13.83 -3.39 -1.67
CA GLY A 188 13.08 -2.72 -0.62
C GLY A 188 13.61 -1.34 -0.23
N VAL A 189 14.79 -0.91 -0.70
CA VAL A 189 15.24 0.48 -0.54
C VAL A 189 14.42 1.40 -1.45
N SER A 190 14.00 2.54 -0.88
CA SER A 190 13.21 3.55 -1.57
C SER A 190 13.73 4.95 -1.26
N ALA A 191 13.64 5.83 -2.26
CA ALA A 191 13.96 7.24 -2.14
C ALA A 191 12.93 8.07 -2.91
N GLY A 192 12.59 9.25 -2.39
CA GLY A 192 11.64 10.13 -3.06
C GLY A 192 11.80 11.59 -2.69
N VAL A 193 11.25 12.44 -3.55
CA VAL A 193 11.21 13.89 -3.39
C VAL A 193 9.79 14.37 -3.66
N GLY A 194 9.31 15.29 -2.82
CA GLY A 194 8.04 15.97 -2.98
C GLY A 194 8.27 17.47 -3.08
N ILE A 195 7.71 18.10 -4.12
CA ILE A 195 7.78 19.54 -4.38
C ILE A 195 6.37 20.12 -4.33
N LEU A 196 6.12 21.04 -3.40
CA LEU A 196 4.89 21.82 -3.32
C LEU A 196 5.07 23.11 -4.11
N TRP A 197 4.28 23.25 -5.17
CA TRP A 197 4.17 24.45 -5.99
C TRP A 197 2.75 25.01 -5.93
N ARG A 198 2.59 26.17 -5.29
CA ARG A 198 1.30 26.81 -5.01
C ARG A 198 0.39 25.84 -4.24
N THR A 199 -0.67 25.34 -4.88
CA THR A 199 -1.63 24.41 -4.28
C THR A 199 -1.41 22.96 -4.72
N PHE A 200 -0.46 22.72 -5.64
CA PHE A 200 -0.17 21.40 -6.19
C PHE A 200 1.13 20.85 -5.62
N ARG A 201 1.11 19.59 -5.21
CA ARG A 201 2.29 18.83 -4.80
C ARG A 201 2.61 17.80 -5.88
N PHE A 202 3.85 17.79 -6.32
CA PHE A 202 4.41 16.79 -7.23
C PHE A 202 5.34 15.88 -6.42
N ASP A 203 5.06 14.58 -6.39
CA ASP A 203 5.89 13.59 -5.71
C ASP A 203 6.50 12.65 -6.75
N TYR A 204 7.80 12.40 -6.63
CA TYR A 204 8.52 11.37 -7.37
C TYR A 204 9.17 10.41 -6.38
N SER A 205 9.07 9.12 -6.63
CA SER A 205 9.77 8.11 -5.83
C SER A 205 10.28 6.97 -6.68
N TYR A 206 11.44 6.46 -6.30
CA TYR A 206 12.05 5.26 -6.84
C TYR A 206 12.08 4.17 -5.76
N VAL A 207 11.72 2.94 -6.14
CA VAL A 207 11.84 1.77 -5.27
C VAL A 207 12.63 0.70 -6.00
N SER A 208 13.66 0.18 -5.33
CA SER A 208 14.45 -0.94 -5.82
C SER A 208 13.72 -2.25 -5.50
N PHE A 209 13.40 -3.05 -6.51
CA PHE A 209 12.96 -4.45 -6.38
C PHE A 209 14.11 -5.42 -6.64
N GLY A 210 15.34 -4.91 -6.66
CA GLY A 210 16.51 -5.71 -6.88
C GLY A 210 16.58 -6.27 -8.30
N ASP A 211 16.61 -7.59 -8.44
CA ASP A 211 16.80 -8.25 -9.74
C ASP A 211 15.53 -8.16 -10.61
N LEU A 212 14.38 -7.86 -10.00
CA LEU A 212 13.14 -7.52 -10.71
C LEU A 212 13.15 -6.08 -11.27
N GLY A 213 14.24 -5.34 -11.04
CA GLY A 213 14.44 -3.98 -11.52
C GLY A 213 13.99 -2.91 -10.53
N GLY A 214 13.61 -1.75 -11.06
CA GLY A 214 13.23 -0.58 -10.29
C GLY A 214 11.85 -0.07 -10.68
N LEU A 215 11.12 0.44 -9.70
CA LEU A 215 9.82 1.05 -9.91
C LEU A 215 9.90 2.56 -9.72
N ASN A 216 9.52 3.29 -10.76
CA ASN A 216 9.36 4.74 -10.72
C ASN A 216 7.89 5.06 -10.47
N ARG A 217 7.61 5.93 -9.49
CA ARG A 217 6.25 6.42 -9.20
C ARG A 217 6.22 7.93 -9.28
N PHE A 218 5.17 8.43 -9.92
CA PHE A 218 4.86 9.85 -10.03
C PHE A 218 3.50 10.10 -9.39
N GLY A 219 3.40 11.14 -8.58
CA GLY A 219 2.18 11.52 -7.87
C GLY A 219 1.92 13.02 -8.00
N ILE A 220 0.65 13.38 -8.09
CA ILE A 220 0.20 14.77 -8.07
C ILE A 220 -0.94 14.88 -7.07
N THR A 221 -0.90 15.88 -6.20
CA THR A 221 -1.96 16.17 -5.23
C THR A 221 -2.30 17.66 -5.28
N GLY A 222 -3.58 18.01 -5.34
CA GLY A 222 -4.04 19.39 -5.29
C GLY A 222 -4.95 19.63 -4.09
N ARG A 223 -4.87 20.83 -3.50
CA ARG A 223 -5.86 21.32 -2.53
C ARG A 223 -6.70 22.42 -3.17
N PHE A 224 -8.00 22.41 -2.89
CA PHE A 224 -8.96 23.43 -3.32
C PHE A 224 -9.69 24.01 -2.11
#